data_AF-A0A1C7M204-F1
#
_entry.id   AF-A0A1C7M204-F1
#
_cell.length_a   1.000
_cell.length_b   1.000
_cell.length_c   1.000
_cell.angle_alpha   90.00
_cell.angle_beta   90.00
_cell.angle_gamma   90.00
#
_symmetry.space_group_name_H-M   'P 1'
#
loop_
_entity.id
_entity.type
_entity.pdbx_description
1 polymer ?
#
loop_
_entity_poly.entity_id
_entity_poly.type
_entity_poly.pdbx_seq_one_letter_code
_entity_poly.pdbx_strand_id
1 'polypeptide(L)'
;MVEKPVVVVTGASKGLGLAITKILLEEFNAVVVALSRSQNPGMAELHKAHHDSLLLLECDVTDATALKSSISQAAVKYQRLDALILNAGVLEPMGTIVSQGFTARTPLCRTIAQEESDVTFVALRPGMVDTSMQALVRGKGALSMKEEDHLKFMNVHATGQLVKPEDAGYVAAALSLQAPSDLSGQFLSWDSEICKDYWRGCIMKTTE
;
A
#
# COMPACT_ATOMS: atom_id res chain seq x y z
N MET A 1 14.69 20.14 15.15
CA MET A 1 13.94 19.81 13.93
C MET A 1 13.61 18.33 14.03
N VAL A 2 12.34 17.96 14.00
CA VAL A 2 11.95 16.54 13.96
C VAL A 2 12.38 15.99 12.60
N GLU A 3 13.16 14.90 12.59
CA GLU A 3 13.57 14.25 11.36
C GLU A 3 12.36 13.63 10.65
N LYS A 4 12.28 13.79 9.32
CA LYS A 4 11.18 13.23 8.52
C LYS A 4 11.23 11.70 8.56
N PRO A 5 10.09 11.01 8.74
CA PRO A 5 10.06 9.56 8.67
C PRO A 5 10.34 9.08 7.23
N VAL A 6 11.08 7.99 7.10
CA VAL A 6 11.45 7.39 5.81
C VAL A 6 10.62 6.13 5.59
N VAL A 7 9.76 6.17 4.57
CA VAL A 7 8.80 5.09 4.28
C VAL A 7 9.12 4.45 2.93
N VAL A 8 9.27 3.13 2.91
CA VAL A 8 9.43 2.36 1.68
C VAL A 8 8.06 1.92 1.18
N VAL A 9 7.73 2.20 -0.07
CA VAL A 9 6.46 1.79 -0.69
C VAL A 9 6.73 0.89 -1.89
N THR A 10 6.22 -0.34 -1.86
CA THR A 10 6.29 -1.27 -2.99
C THR A 10 5.05 -1.15 -3.87
N GLY A 11 5.20 -1.32 -5.19
CA GLY A 11 4.10 -1.12 -6.12
C GLY A 11 3.65 0.35 -6.20
N ALA A 12 4.56 1.29 -5.95
CA ALA A 12 4.27 2.71 -5.79
C ALA A 12 3.80 3.42 -7.06
N SER A 13 3.98 2.83 -8.24
CA SER A 13 3.80 3.55 -9.50
C SER A 13 2.34 3.76 -9.93
N LYS A 14 1.37 2.97 -9.44
CA LYS A 14 -0.02 3.02 -9.89
C LYS A 14 -1.02 2.74 -8.75
N GLY A 15 -2.29 3.10 -8.99
CA GLY A 15 -3.41 2.75 -8.12
C GLY A 15 -3.19 3.18 -6.68
N LEU A 16 -3.42 2.26 -5.75
CA LEU A 16 -3.29 2.50 -4.31
C LEU A 16 -1.87 2.92 -3.90
N GLY A 17 -0.83 2.31 -4.48
CA GLY A 17 0.56 2.63 -4.12
C GLY A 17 0.96 4.06 -4.48
N LEU A 18 0.45 4.56 -5.61
CA LEU A 18 0.64 5.95 -6.02
C LEU A 18 -0.10 6.91 -5.09
N ALA A 19 -1.34 6.58 -4.71
CA ALA A 19 -2.11 7.39 -3.77
C ALA A 19 -1.42 7.47 -2.40
N ILE A 20 -0.96 6.34 -1.86
CA ILE A 20 -0.17 6.27 -0.61
C ILE A 20 1.09 7.14 -0.70
N THR A 21 1.84 7.03 -1.80
CA THR A 21 3.07 7.82 -2.02
C THR A 21 2.78 9.31 -1.95
N LYS A 22 1.74 9.79 -2.64
CA LYS A 22 1.34 11.20 -2.62
C LYS A 22 0.95 11.66 -1.21
N ILE A 23 0.12 10.87 -0.53
CA ILE A 23 -0.36 11.19 0.83
C ILE A 23 0.81 11.29 1.82
N LEU A 24 1.76 10.35 1.76
CA LEU A 24 2.95 10.37 2.62
C LEU A 24 3.79 11.64 2.41
N LEU A 25 3.98 12.05 1.15
CA LEU A 25 4.75 13.25 0.80
C LEU A 25 4.03 14.55 1.18
N GLU A 26 2.73 14.64 0.86
CA GLU A 26 1.96 15.88 0.91
C GLU A 26 1.30 16.13 2.27
N GLU A 27 0.90 15.07 2.98
CA GLU A 27 0.11 15.19 4.22
C GLU A 27 0.86 14.73 5.47
N PHE A 28 1.79 13.79 5.35
CA PHE A 28 2.59 13.28 6.49
C PHE A 28 4.03 13.82 6.51
N ASN A 29 4.42 14.64 5.52
CA ASN A 29 5.76 15.21 5.39
C ASN A 29 6.88 14.14 5.49
N ALA A 30 6.63 12.94 4.95
CA ALA A 30 7.55 11.83 4.95
C ALA A 30 8.53 11.90 3.77
N VAL A 31 9.66 11.21 3.91
CA VAL A 31 10.51 10.81 2.80
C VAL A 31 10.01 9.45 2.30
N VAL A 32 9.83 9.29 0.99
CA VAL A 32 9.32 8.07 0.38
C VAL A 32 10.36 7.44 -0.54
N VAL A 33 10.62 6.15 -0.34
CA VAL A 33 11.38 5.29 -1.25
C VAL A 33 10.39 4.46 -2.05
N ALA A 34 10.13 4.85 -3.28
CA ALA A 34 9.14 4.24 -4.16
C ALA A 34 9.78 3.13 -5.01
N LEU A 35 9.45 1.87 -4.71
CA LEU A 35 9.86 0.71 -5.49
C LEU A 35 8.78 0.33 -6.50
N SER A 36 9.15 0.22 -7.77
CA SER A 36 8.27 -0.31 -8.81
C SER A 36 9.05 -0.84 -10.01
N ARG A 37 8.43 -1.69 -10.83
CA ARG A 37 9.05 -2.23 -12.06
C ARG A 37 9.06 -1.27 -13.24
N SER A 38 8.31 -0.17 -13.16
CA SER A 38 8.16 0.75 -14.28
C SER A 38 7.93 2.17 -13.80
N GLN A 39 8.65 3.09 -14.43
CA GLN A 39 8.38 4.52 -14.33
C GLN A 39 7.18 4.89 -15.19
N ASN A 40 6.43 5.89 -14.76
CA ASN A 40 5.36 6.49 -15.56
C ASN A 40 5.38 8.02 -15.40
N PRO A 41 4.71 8.76 -16.31
CA PRO A 41 4.72 10.22 -16.27
C PRO A 41 4.32 10.81 -14.92
N GLY A 42 3.34 10.21 -14.24
CA GLY A 42 2.90 10.65 -12.91
C GLY A 42 3.98 10.54 -11.83
N MET A 43 4.79 9.47 -11.84
CA MET A 43 5.94 9.35 -10.94
C MET A 43 7.04 10.36 -11.26
N ALA A 44 7.28 10.63 -12.55
CA ALA A 44 8.26 11.62 -12.97
C ALA A 44 7.86 13.05 -12.57
N GLU A 45 6.58 13.39 -12.69
CA GLU A 45 6.01 14.66 -12.21
C GLU A 45 6.09 14.77 -10.69
N LEU A 46 5.71 13.70 -9.97
CA LEU A 46 5.76 13.68 -8.51
C LEU A 46 7.20 13.84 -8.00
N HIS A 47 8.17 13.20 -8.65
CA HIS A 47 9.59 13.37 -8.31
C HIS A 47 10.10 14.78 -8.60
N LYS A 48 9.62 15.45 -9.65
CA LYS A 48 9.95 16.87 -9.87
C LYS A 48 9.41 17.75 -8.75
N ALA A 49 8.20 17.48 -8.27
CA ALA A 49 7.58 18.24 -7.19
C ALA A 49 8.20 17.97 -5.81
N HIS A 50 8.71 16.76 -5.57
CA HIS A 50 9.21 16.32 -4.26
C HIS A 50 10.63 15.71 -4.32
N HIS A 51 11.54 16.26 -5.14
CA HIS A 51 12.83 15.60 -5.42
C HIS A 51 13.67 15.28 -4.18
N ASP A 52 13.56 16.08 -3.12
CA ASP A 52 14.30 15.88 -1.87
C ASP A 52 13.69 14.79 -0.99
N SER A 53 12.38 14.57 -1.13
CA SER A 53 11.61 13.66 -0.28
C SER A 53 11.11 12.41 -1.03
N LEU A 54 11.39 12.26 -2.33
CA LEU A 54 11.00 11.09 -3.12
C LEU A 54 12.21 10.46 -3.82
N LEU A 55 12.52 9.22 -3.48
CA LEU A 55 13.50 8.39 -4.19
C LEU A 55 12.76 7.35 -5.05
N LEU A 56 12.99 7.36 -6.36
CA LEU A 56 12.44 6.39 -7.29
C LEU A 56 13.46 5.28 -7.55
N LEU A 57 13.12 4.03 -7.25
CA LEU A 57 13.96 2.87 -7.57
C LEU A 57 13.19 1.88 -8.43
N GLU A 58 13.80 1.51 -9.55
CA GLU A 58 13.28 0.44 -10.40
C GLU A 58 13.66 -0.92 -9.82
N CYS A 59 12.68 -1.67 -9.35
CA CYS A 59 12.91 -2.95 -8.68
C CYS A 59 11.72 -3.89 -8.92
N ASP A 60 12.02 -5.11 -9.37
CA ASP A 60 11.09 -6.23 -9.23
C ASP A 60 11.26 -6.84 -7.84
N VAL A 61 10.17 -6.91 -7.08
CA VAL A 61 10.19 -7.46 -5.72
C VAL A 61 10.39 -8.97 -5.69
N THR A 62 10.23 -9.66 -6.84
CA THR A 62 10.55 -11.09 -6.95
C THR A 62 12.03 -11.37 -7.12
N ASP A 63 12.84 -10.35 -7.45
CA ASP A 63 14.30 -10.45 -7.49
C ASP A 63 14.88 -10.05 -6.13
N ALA A 64 15.24 -11.06 -5.33
CA ALA A 64 15.79 -10.86 -3.99
C ALA A 64 17.10 -10.05 -4.00
N THR A 65 17.90 -10.14 -5.06
CA THR A 65 19.17 -9.41 -5.17
C THR A 65 18.91 -7.94 -5.45
N ALA A 66 18.02 -7.65 -6.42
CA ALA A 66 17.61 -6.28 -6.74
C ALA A 66 16.93 -5.61 -5.55
N LEU A 67 16.06 -6.33 -4.84
CA LEU A 67 15.38 -5.84 -3.65
C LEU A 67 16.38 -5.49 -2.54
N LYS A 68 17.31 -6.40 -2.24
CA LYS A 68 18.36 -6.16 -1.23
C LYS A 68 19.23 -4.96 -1.57
N SER A 69 19.61 -4.83 -2.84
CA SER A 69 20.36 -3.67 -3.34
C SER A 69 19.58 -2.36 -3.17
N SER A 70 18.30 -2.35 -3.54
CA SER A 70 17.42 -1.17 -3.45
C SER A 70 17.22 -0.71 -2.00
N ILE A 71 16.97 -1.65 -1.09
CA ILE A 71 16.84 -1.34 0.34
C ILE A 71 18.17 -0.86 0.92
N SER A 72 19.29 -1.46 0.50
CA SER A 72 20.62 -1.02 0.96
C SER A 72 20.93 0.40 0.50
N GLN A 73 20.57 0.76 -0.73
CA GLN A 73 20.73 2.12 -1.24
C GLN A 73 19.90 3.13 -0.42
N ALA A 74 18.65 2.79 -0.08
CA ALA A 74 17.81 3.62 0.76
C ALA A 74 18.39 3.79 2.17
N ALA A 75 18.82 2.68 2.79
CA ALA A 75 19.43 2.69 4.12
C ALA A 75 20.73 3.51 4.14
N VAL A 76 21.59 3.40 3.13
CA VAL A 76 22.81 4.21 3.03
C VAL A 76 22.49 5.70 2.82
N LYS A 77 21.48 6.02 1.99
CA LYS A 77 21.13 7.41 1.70
C LYS A 77 20.51 8.12 2.89
N TYR A 78 19.58 7.46 3.58
CA TYR A 78 18.76 8.09 4.61
C TYR A 78 19.16 7.70 6.04
N GLN A 79 20.01 6.69 6.22
CA GLN A 79 20.49 6.19 7.52
C GLN A 79 19.39 5.70 8.47
N ARG A 80 18.14 5.61 7.99
CA ARG A 80 16.96 5.16 8.72
C ARG A 80 15.90 4.62 7.76
N LEU A 81 15.04 3.74 8.25
CA LEU A 81 13.81 3.28 7.62
C LEU A 81 12.76 3.12 8.72
N ASP A 82 11.70 3.91 8.66
CA ASP A 82 10.68 3.98 9.71
C ASP A 82 9.49 3.07 9.42
N ALA A 83 9.16 2.89 8.14
CA ALA A 83 8.04 2.03 7.74
C ALA A 83 8.23 1.38 6.37
N LEU A 84 7.56 0.25 6.16
CA LEU A 84 7.53 -0.49 4.91
C LEU A 84 6.09 -0.85 4.56
N ILE A 85 5.63 -0.40 3.39
CA ILE A 85 4.31 -0.69 2.83
C ILE A 85 4.44 -1.74 1.73
N LEU A 86 3.96 -2.95 2.03
CA LEU A 86 3.93 -4.11 1.14
C LEU A 86 2.66 -4.11 0.28
N ASN A 87 2.68 -3.32 -0.80
CA ASN A 87 1.57 -3.08 -1.72
C ASN A 87 1.84 -3.56 -3.16
N ALA A 88 2.90 -4.33 -3.40
CA ALA A 88 3.10 -4.97 -4.70
C ALA A 88 2.17 -6.18 -4.89
N GLY A 89 1.23 -6.08 -5.85
CA GLY A 89 0.33 -7.17 -6.23
C GLY A 89 0.03 -7.17 -7.73
N VAL A 90 -0.14 -8.35 -8.30
CA VAL A 90 -0.58 -8.56 -9.69
C VAL A 90 -1.88 -9.38 -9.69
N LEU A 91 -2.76 -9.09 -10.65
CA LEU A 91 -4.07 -9.76 -10.78
C LEU A 91 -3.96 -11.13 -11.47
N GLU A 92 -2.87 -11.37 -12.19
CA GLU A 92 -2.73 -12.55 -13.04
C GLU A 92 -1.95 -13.68 -12.33
N PRO A 93 -2.34 -14.95 -12.51
CA PRO A 93 -3.48 -15.41 -13.32
C PRO A 93 -4.83 -15.22 -12.60
N MET A 94 -5.85 -14.74 -13.33
CA MET A 94 -7.24 -14.80 -12.86
C MET A 94 -7.73 -16.25 -12.98
N GLY A 95 -7.83 -16.93 -11.85
CA GLY A 95 -8.37 -18.29 -11.74
C GLY A 95 -8.82 -18.55 -10.30
N THR A 96 -9.36 -19.73 -10.01
CA THR A 96 -9.71 -20.12 -8.65
C THR A 96 -8.46 -20.10 -7.78
N ILE A 97 -8.25 -19.00 -7.06
CA ILE A 97 -7.33 -18.98 -5.94
C ILE A 97 -7.96 -19.92 -4.91
N VAL A 98 -7.47 -21.16 -4.84
CA VAL A 98 -7.59 -21.94 -3.60
C VAL A 98 -7.13 -20.96 -2.54
N SER A 99 -8.00 -20.62 -1.57
CA SER A 99 -8.05 -19.40 -0.73
C SER A 99 -6.76 -18.90 -0.04
N GLN A 100 -5.62 -19.49 -0.34
CA GLN A 100 -4.30 -19.29 0.24
C GLN A 100 -3.71 -17.90 0.00
N GLY A 101 -4.00 -17.18 -1.09
CA GLY A 101 -3.34 -15.89 -1.36
C GLY A 101 -3.62 -14.79 -0.32
N PHE A 102 -4.88 -14.59 0.05
CA PHE A 102 -5.29 -13.60 1.05
C PHE A 102 -5.30 -14.18 2.47
N THR A 103 -5.70 -15.46 2.61
CA THR A 103 -5.80 -16.14 3.91
C THR A 103 -4.43 -16.50 4.49
N ALA A 104 -3.40 -16.79 3.68
CA ALA A 104 -2.07 -17.15 4.19
C ALA A 104 -1.28 -15.94 4.74
N ARG A 105 -1.65 -14.71 4.36
CA ARG A 105 -0.97 -13.50 4.85
C ARG A 105 -1.33 -13.17 6.30
N THR A 106 -2.53 -13.54 6.76
CA THR A 106 -2.95 -13.27 8.15
C THR A 106 -2.17 -14.08 9.19
N PRO A 107 -1.94 -15.41 9.03
CA PRO A 107 -1.02 -16.15 9.88
C PRO A 107 0.40 -15.61 9.83
N LEU A 108 0.90 -15.23 8.65
CA LEU A 108 2.24 -14.67 8.48
C LEU A 108 2.41 -13.36 9.27
N CYS A 109 1.45 -12.42 9.17
CA CYS A 109 1.48 -11.17 9.93
C CYS A 109 1.52 -11.43 11.45
N ARG A 110 0.75 -12.43 11.93
CA ARG A 110 0.78 -12.80 13.35
C ARG A 110 2.11 -13.42 13.77
N THR A 111 2.68 -14.31 12.95
CA THR A 111 3.97 -14.93 13.25
C THR A 111 5.09 -13.89 13.29
N ILE A 112 5.19 -13.03 12.28
CA ILE A 112 6.25 -12.00 12.26
C ILE A 112 6.08 -11.03 13.43
N ALA A 113 4.85 -10.63 13.77
CA ALA A 113 4.59 -9.79 14.93
C ALA A 113 5.00 -10.45 16.27
N GLN A 114 5.01 -11.78 16.35
CA GLN A 114 5.48 -12.51 17.52
C GLN A 114 7.01 -12.64 17.56
N GLU A 115 7.64 -12.80 16.40
CA GLU A 115 9.10 -12.92 16.28
C GLU A 115 9.81 -11.55 16.45
N GLU A 116 9.20 -10.47 15.98
CA GLU A 116 9.79 -9.13 15.92
C GLU A 116 8.97 -8.14 16.78
N SER A 117 9.25 -8.06 18.09
CA SER A 117 8.51 -7.20 19.01
C SER A 117 8.75 -5.70 18.83
N ASP A 118 9.84 -5.34 18.14
CA ASP A 118 10.25 -3.95 17.94
C ASP A 118 9.55 -3.30 16.75
N VAL A 119 8.83 -4.09 15.93
CA VAL A 119 8.15 -3.63 14.72
C VAL A 119 6.67 -3.98 14.77
N THR A 120 5.82 -3.00 14.42
CA THR A 120 4.37 -3.21 14.35
C THR A 120 3.97 -3.68 12.94
N PHE A 121 3.32 -4.85 12.85
CA PHE A 121 2.88 -5.42 11.58
C PHE A 121 1.36 -5.42 11.47
N VAL A 122 0.81 -4.74 10.47
CA VAL A 122 -0.64 -4.68 10.23
C VAL A 122 -0.95 -5.12 8.79
N ALA A 123 -1.91 -6.03 8.64
CA ALA A 123 -2.47 -6.37 7.34
C ALA A 123 -3.73 -5.53 7.07
N LEU A 124 -3.70 -4.66 6.07
CA LEU A 124 -4.83 -3.81 5.71
C LEU A 124 -5.55 -4.35 4.46
N ARG A 125 -6.88 -4.48 4.56
CA ARG A 125 -7.78 -4.72 3.43
C ARG A 125 -8.32 -3.37 2.93
N PRO A 126 -7.92 -2.88 1.75
CA PRO A 126 -8.29 -1.55 1.26
C PRO A 126 -9.70 -1.50 0.62
N GLY A 127 -10.45 -2.60 0.65
CA GLY A 127 -11.73 -2.71 -0.05
C GLY A 127 -11.56 -2.84 -1.57
N MET A 128 -12.65 -2.61 -2.30
CA MET A 128 -12.66 -2.65 -3.76
C MET A 128 -12.27 -1.27 -4.31
N VAL A 129 -10.97 -1.03 -4.42
CA VAL A 129 -10.43 0.27 -4.82
C VAL A 129 -10.59 0.48 -6.33
N ASP A 130 -11.00 1.68 -6.74
CA ASP A 130 -11.04 2.07 -8.16
C ASP A 130 -9.62 2.26 -8.71
N THR A 131 -9.07 1.20 -9.28
CA THR A 131 -7.74 1.22 -9.90
C THR A 131 -7.83 0.63 -11.31
N SER A 132 -6.78 0.83 -12.11
CA SER A 132 -6.66 0.24 -13.46
C SER A 132 -6.87 -1.30 -13.47
N MET A 133 -6.71 -1.96 -12.32
CA MET A 133 -6.97 -3.40 -12.14
C MET A 133 -8.47 -3.75 -12.31
N GLN A 134 -9.38 -2.86 -11.92
CA GLN A 134 -10.82 -3.09 -12.10
C GLN A 134 -11.24 -3.05 -13.57
N ALA A 135 -10.60 -2.21 -14.38
CA ALA A 135 -10.84 -2.17 -15.82
C ALA A 135 -10.49 -3.53 -16.48
N LEU A 136 -9.42 -4.18 -16.00
CA LEU A 136 -9.02 -5.53 -16.44
C LEU A 136 -10.01 -6.61 -15.98
N VAL A 137 -10.49 -6.56 -14.73
CA VAL A 137 -11.53 -7.47 -14.22
C VAL A 137 -12.85 -7.32 -15.01
N ARG A 138 -13.24 -6.09 -15.36
CA ARG A 138 -14.43 -5.84 -16.19
C ARG A 138 -14.27 -6.36 -17.63
N GLY A 139 -13.08 -6.20 -18.22
CA GLY A 139 -12.83 -6.59 -19.60
C GLY A 139 -12.54 -8.09 -19.82
N LYS A 140 -11.77 -8.72 -18.93
CA LYS A 140 -11.35 -10.12 -19.05
C LYS A 140 -12.02 -11.07 -18.04
N GLY A 141 -12.69 -10.57 -17.00
CA GLY A 141 -13.25 -11.39 -15.92
C GLY A 141 -14.40 -12.31 -16.37
N ALA A 142 -15.13 -11.94 -17.42
CA ALA A 142 -16.18 -12.77 -18.01
C ALA A 142 -15.69 -14.15 -18.50
N LEU A 143 -14.40 -14.27 -18.82
CA LEU A 143 -13.80 -15.50 -19.35
C LEU A 143 -13.17 -16.38 -18.27
N SER A 144 -13.02 -15.89 -17.03
CA SER A 144 -12.13 -16.53 -16.03
C SER A 144 -12.70 -16.59 -14.62
N MET A 145 -13.91 -16.04 -14.39
CA MET A 145 -14.54 -15.98 -13.07
C MET A 145 -15.95 -16.58 -13.11
N LYS A 146 -16.46 -16.99 -11.94
CA LYS A 146 -17.88 -17.37 -11.81
C LYS A 146 -18.76 -16.16 -12.15
N GLU A 147 -19.86 -16.40 -12.84
CA GLU A 147 -20.79 -15.37 -13.31
C GLU A 147 -21.31 -14.49 -12.16
N GLU A 148 -21.59 -15.07 -11.00
CA GLU A 148 -22.00 -14.34 -9.79
C GLU A 148 -20.95 -13.33 -9.29
N ASP A 149 -19.66 -13.70 -9.33
CA ASP A 149 -18.58 -12.80 -8.89
C ASP A 149 -18.33 -11.72 -9.93
N HIS A 150 -18.40 -12.06 -11.22
CA HIS A 150 -18.32 -11.08 -12.30
C HIS A 150 -19.46 -10.05 -12.23
N LEU A 151 -20.69 -10.50 -11.98
CA LEU A 151 -21.85 -9.64 -11.77
C LEU A 151 -21.68 -8.73 -10.55
N LYS A 152 -21.09 -9.20 -9.44
CA LYS A 152 -20.76 -8.33 -8.29
C LYS A 152 -19.76 -7.24 -8.69
N PHE A 153 -18.69 -7.55 -9.42
CA PHE A 153 -17.73 -6.53 -9.88
C PHE A 153 -18.37 -5.50 -10.83
N MET A 154 -19.25 -5.94 -11.74
CA MET A 154 -20.00 -5.04 -12.62
C MET A 154 -20.97 -4.15 -11.84
N ASN A 155 -21.69 -4.73 -10.87
CA ASN A 155 -22.71 -4.01 -10.10
C ASN A 155 -22.10 -3.00 -9.11
N VAL A 156 -20.95 -3.31 -8.51
CA VAL A 156 -20.23 -2.38 -7.62
C VAL A 156 -19.73 -1.14 -8.38
N HIS A 157 -19.30 -1.30 -9.65
CA HIS A 157 -18.98 -0.17 -10.52
C HIS A 157 -20.22 0.62 -10.92
N ALA A 158 -21.32 -0.06 -11.28
CA ALA A 158 -22.57 0.59 -11.70
C ALA A 158 -23.26 1.35 -10.56
N THR A 159 -23.07 0.92 -9.31
CA THR A 159 -23.66 1.54 -8.11
C THR A 159 -22.76 2.58 -7.45
N GLY A 160 -21.55 2.82 -7.98
CA GLY A 160 -20.62 3.82 -7.43
C GLY A 160 -20.05 3.47 -6.05
N GLN A 161 -20.07 2.20 -5.65
CA GLN A 161 -19.59 1.71 -4.35
C GLN A 161 -18.06 1.46 -4.32
N LEU A 162 -17.32 2.02 -5.29
CA LEU A 162 -15.88 1.87 -5.34
C LEU A 162 -15.19 2.78 -4.33
N VAL A 163 -14.23 2.20 -3.62
CA VAL A 163 -13.40 2.96 -2.67
C VAL A 163 -12.40 3.79 -3.46
N LYS A 164 -12.28 5.07 -3.15
CA LYS A 164 -11.26 5.93 -3.75
C LYS A 164 -9.87 5.50 -3.25
N PRO A 165 -8.86 5.38 -4.11
CA PRO A 165 -7.49 5.07 -3.70
C PRO A 165 -6.97 5.98 -2.59
N GLU A 166 -7.41 7.24 -2.57
CA GLU A 166 -7.00 8.23 -1.59
C GLU A 166 -7.53 7.92 -0.18
N ASP A 167 -8.73 7.34 -0.05
CA ASP A 167 -9.34 7.08 1.26
C ASP A 167 -8.66 5.89 1.95
N ALA A 168 -8.58 4.75 1.25
CA ALA A 168 -7.87 3.57 1.76
C ALA A 168 -6.36 3.82 1.85
N GLY A 169 -5.80 4.63 0.93
CA GLY A 169 -4.39 5.01 0.92
C GLY A 169 -4.03 5.88 2.11
N TYR A 170 -4.94 6.75 2.56
CA TYR A 170 -4.71 7.58 3.74
C TYR A 170 -4.62 6.73 5.00
N VAL A 171 -5.53 5.78 5.18
CA VAL A 171 -5.48 4.84 6.31
C VAL A 171 -4.18 4.03 6.30
N ALA A 172 -3.73 3.56 5.12
CA ALA A 172 -2.47 2.84 5.00
C ALA A 172 -1.25 3.71 5.39
N ALA A 173 -1.21 4.96 4.91
CA ALA A 173 -0.14 5.91 5.25
C ALA A 173 -0.14 6.24 6.75
N ALA A 174 -1.32 6.50 7.32
CA ALA A 174 -1.49 6.78 8.74
C ALA A 174 -1.03 5.62 9.62
N LEU A 175 -1.52 4.40 9.36
CA LEU A 175 -1.11 3.20 10.10
C LEU A 175 0.39 2.94 9.98
N SER A 176 1.01 3.23 8.83
CA SER A 176 2.45 3.02 8.66
C SER A 176 3.30 3.86 9.60
N LEU A 177 2.80 5.01 10.08
CA LEU A 177 3.55 5.93 10.94
C LEU A 177 3.02 5.99 12.38
N GLN A 178 1.77 5.60 12.60
CA GLN A 178 1.06 5.87 13.86
C GLN A 178 0.36 4.63 14.44
N ALA A 179 0.51 3.45 13.84
CA ALA A 179 -0.08 2.24 14.41
C ALA A 179 0.57 1.91 15.76
N PRO A 180 -0.22 1.80 16.85
CA PRO A 180 0.27 1.32 18.13
C PRO A 180 0.59 -0.17 18.08
N SER A 181 1.45 -0.62 18.99
CA SER A 181 1.96 -2.00 19.03
C SER A 181 0.89 -3.05 19.34
N ASP A 182 -0.25 -2.66 19.91
CA ASP A 182 -1.43 -3.50 20.13
C ASP A 182 -2.13 -3.92 18.82
N LEU A 183 -1.95 -3.16 17.74
CA LEU A 183 -2.41 -3.51 16.40
C LEU A 183 -1.48 -4.51 15.70
N SER A 184 -0.31 -4.81 16.26
CA SER A 184 0.63 -5.75 15.65
C SER A 184 0.03 -7.15 15.52
N GLY A 185 0.18 -7.75 14.34
CA GLY A 185 -0.38 -9.05 13.98
C GLY A 185 -1.86 -9.04 13.60
N GLN A 186 -2.52 -7.88 13.57
CA GLN A 186 -3.93 -7.77 13.23
C GLN A 186 -4.19 -7.66 11.72
N PHE A 187 -5.36 -8.14 11.32
CA PHE A 187 -5.92 -7.94 9.98
C PHE A 187 -7.10 -6.98 10.08
N LEU A 188 -6.96 -5.81 9.47
CA LEU A 188 -7.92 -4.71 9.54
C LEU A 188 -8.52 -4.42 8.17
N SER A 189 -9.79 -4.04 8.15
CA SER A 189 -10.41 -3.44 6.97
C SER A 189 -10.36 -1.92 7.10
N TRP A 190 -10.07 -1.20 6.01
CA TRP A 190 -9.93 0.25 6.03
C TRP A 190 -11.16 0.99 6.59
N ASP A 191 -12.34 0.36 6.49
CA ASP A 191 -13.65 0.82 6.94
C ASP A 191 -14.08 0.25 8.31
N SER A 192 -13.20 -0.48 9.00
CA SER A 192 -13.47 -0.98 10.35
C SER A 192 -13.51 0.14 11.38
N GLU A 193 -14.22 -0.07 12.50
CA GLU A 193 -14.29 0.92 13.59
C GLU A 193 -12.90 1.36 14.08
N ILE A 194 -11.94 0.43 14.17
CA ILE A 194 -10.55 0.71 14.56
C ILE A 194 -9.88 1.66 13.55
N CYS A 195 -10.13 1.47 12.25
CA CYS A 195 -9.51 2.28 11.21
C CYS A 195 -10.11 3.68 11.07
N LYS A 196 -11.29 3.96 11.65
CA LYS A 196 -11.92 5.29 11.55
C LYS A 196 -11.10 6.39 12.19
N ASP A 197 -10.36 6.07 13.25
CA ASP A 197 -9.45 7.03 13.90
C ASP A 197 -8.30 7.45 12.97
N TYR A 198 -7.99 6.62 11.97
CA TYR A 198 -6.96 6.86 10.96
C TYR A 198 -7.52 7.44 9.67
N TRP A 199 -8.80 7.79 9.60
CA TRP A 199 -9.37 8.44 8.42
C TRP A 199 -8.87 9.87 8.28
N ARG A 200 -8.87 10.39 7.05
CA ARG A 200 -8.43 11.75 6.77
C ARG A 200 -9.26 12.75 7.57
N GLY A 201 -8.59 13.59 8.35
CA GLY A 201 -9.21 14.58 9.24
C GLY A 201 -9.55 14.09 10.66
N CYS A 202 -9.43 12.78 10.92
CA CYS A 202 -9.58 12.21 12.27
C CYS A 202 -8.26 12.21 13.04
N ILE A 203 -7.13 12.18 12.33
CA ILE A 203 -5.80 12.28 12.93
C ILE A 203 -5.56 13.73 13.35
N MET A 204 -5.39 13.95 14.65
CA MET A 204 -4.90 15.24 15.14
C MET A 204 -3.51 15.46 14.55
N LYS A 205 -3.37 16.49 13.70
CA LYS A 205 -2.06 16.92 13.23
C LYS A 205 -1.21 17.21 14.47
N THR A 206 -0.14 16.46 14.67
CA THR A 206 0.93 16.86 15.59
C THR A 206 1.51 18.15 15.04
N THR A 207 0.93 19.27 15.51
CA THR A 207 1.46 20.60 15.30
C THR A 207 2.72 20.73 16.15
N GLU A 208 3.88 20.70 15.50
CA GLU A 208 5.09 21.39 15.94
C GLU A 208 5.74 22.11 14.76
#